data_AF-A0A9C8AM25-F1
#
_entry.id   AF-A0A9C8AM25-F1
#
_cell.length_a   1.000
_cell.length_b   1.000
_cell.length_c   1.000
_cell.angle_alpha   90.00
_cell.angle_beta   90.00
_cell.angle_gamma   90.00
#
_symmetry.space_group_name_H-M   'P 1'
#
loop_
_entity.id
_entity.type
_entity.pdbx_description
1 polymer ?
#
loop_
_entity_poly.entity_id
_entity_poly.type
_entity_poly.pdbx_seq_one_letter_code
_entity_poly.pdbx_strand_id
1 'polypeptide(L)' 'MGFEQVSDETLPGVVVSPSIWWGSHSPGGTCVNATTPDGEADLGGGATFYSNWVEVEKDVVPVRSYRRTGTTS' A
#
# COMPACT_ATOMS: atom_id res chain seq x y z
N MET A 1 10.46 1.66 2.77
CA MET A 1 9.51 2.31 3.69
C MET A 1 8.43 1.29 3.93
N GLY A 2 8.43 0.64 5.08
CA GLY A 2 7.42 -0.34 5.48
C GLY A 2 7.11 0.01 6.92
N PHE A 3 5.95 0.61 7.13
CA PHE A 3 5.42 0.83 8.47
C PHE A 3 4.18 -0.03 8.55
N GLU A 4 4.37 -1.30 8.89
CA GLU A 4 3.29 -2.13 9.37
C GLU A 4 2.93 -1.68 10.78
N GLN A 5 1.67 -1.27 10.97
CA GLN A 5 1.13 -0.93 12.27
C GLN A 5 -0.19 -1.66 12.45
N VAL A 6 -0.32 -2.35 13.57
CA VAL A 6 -1.61 -2.88 14.02
C VAL A 6 -2.18 -1.87 15.01
N SER A 7 -3.36 -1.35 14.71
CA SER A 7 -4.08 -0.40 15.57
C SER A 7 -5.59 -0.65 15.48
N ASP A 8 -6.32 -0.19 16.50
CA ASP A 8 -7.78 -0.24 16.55
C ASP A 8 -8.42 0.97 15.82
N GLU A 9 -7.64 1.74 15.06
CA GLU A 9 -8.12 2.92 14.33
C GLU A 9 -8.91 2.58 13.07
N THR A 10 -8.86 1.32 12.64
CA THR A 10 -9.57 0.80 11.47
C THR A 10 -10.54 -0.31 11.85
N LEU A 11 -11.58 -0.51 11.04
CA LEU A 11 -12.58 -1.56 11.31
C LEU A 11 -11.94 -2.96 11.19
N PRO A 12 -12.44 -3.96 11.96
CA PRO A 12 -12.02 -5.34 11.79
C PRO A 12 -12.17 -5.81 10.34
N GLY A 13 -11.11 -6.42 9.78
CA GLY A 13 -11.08 -6.89 8.39
C GLY A 13 -10.76 -5.80 7.36
N VAL A 14 -10.40 -4.59 7.80
CA VAL A 14 -9.95 -3.50 6.92
C VAL A 14 -8.46 -3.26 7.11
N VAL A 15 -7.75 -3.08 6.00
CA VAL A 15 -6.37 -2.59 6.00
C VAL A 15 -6.32 -1.28 5.23
N VAL A 16 -5.61 -0.31 5.78
CA VAL A 16 -5.42 0.99 5.14
C VAL A 16 -3.95 1.15 4.79
N SER A 17 -3.69 1.49 3.53
CA SER A 17 -2.40 2.02 3.11
C SER A 17 -2.57 3.51 2.80
N PRO A 18 -1.76 4.41 3.39
CA PRO A 18 -1.76 5.81 3.00
C PRO A 18 -1.54 5.95 1.49
N SER A 19 -2.07 6.98 0.86
CA SER A 19 -1.87 7.21 -0.58
C SER A 19 -0.47 7.76 -0.89
N ILE A 20 -0.11 7.81 -2.19
CA ILE A 20 1.10 8.47 -2.72
C ILE A 20 2.41 7.68 -2.47
N TRP A 21 2.42 6.39 -2.81
CA TRP A 21 3.66 5.59 -2.85
C TRP A 21 4.12 5.35 -4.29
N TRP A 22 5.30 5.84 -4.65
CA TRP A 22 5.93 5.53 -5.93
C TRP A 22 6.60 4.16 -5.86
N GLY A 23 6.24 3.24 -6.75
CA GLY A 23 6.82 1.90 -6.79
C GLY A 23 8.36 1.90 -6.85
N SER A 24 8.95 2.88 -7.54
CA SER A 24 10.41 3.10 -7.60
C SER A 24 11.09 3.34 -6.25
N HIS A 25 10.33 3.74 -5.23
CA HIS A 25 10.82 3.98 -3.86
C HIS A 25 10.39 2.88 -2.88
N SER A 26 9.69 1.87 -3.36
CA SER A 26 9.22 0.73 -2.57
C SER A 26 10.10 -0.51 -2.77
N PRO A 27 10.23 -1.37 -1.76
CA PRO A 27 10.82 -2.69 -1.92
C PRO A 27 10.15 -3.44 -3.08
N GLY A 28 10.95 -4.08 -3.94
CA GLY A 28 10.43 -4.82 -5.09
C GLY A 28 9.93 -3.95 -6.26
N GLY A 29 10.06 -2.62 -6.20
CA GLY A 29 9.68 -1.73 -7.32
C GLY A 29 8.17 -1.56 -7.51
N THR A 30 7.36 -2.02 -6.56
CA THR A 30 5.89 -2.03 -6.64
C THR A 30 5.26 -1.30 -5.46
N CYS A 31 4.00 -0.87 -5.59
CA CYS A 31 3.25 -0.28 -4.48
C CYS A 31 1.83 -0.85 -4.41
N VAL A 32 1.11 -0.49 -3.35
CA VAL A 32 -0.25 -1.02 -3.07
C VAL A 32 -1.24 -0.80 -4.21
N ASN A 33 -1.04 0.21 -5.07
CA ASN A 33 -1.88 0.43 -6.25
C ASN A 33 -1.85 -0.74 -7.23
N ALA A 34 -0.79 -1.57 -7.23
CA ALA A 34 -0.73 -2.77 -8.06
C ALA A 34 -1.79 -3.82 -7.68
N THR A 35 -2.44 -3.67 -6.52
CA THR A 35 -3.56 -4.53 -6.12
C THR A 35 -4.91 -4.02 -6.64
N THR A 36 -4.97 -2.75 -7.05
CA THR A 36 -6.20 -2.14 -7.56
C THR A 36 -6.41 -2.55 -9.03
N PRO A 37 -7.62 -2.92 -9.44
CA PRO A 37 -7.89 -3.23 -10.84
C PRO A 37 -7.66 -2.04 -11.77
N ASP A 38 -7.15 -2.30 -12.98
CA ASP A 38 -6.91 -1.29 -14.04
C ASP A 38 -8.19 -0.84 -14.78
N GLY A 39 -9.37 -1.10 -14.21
CA GLY A 39 -10.66 -0.80 -14.82
C GLY A 39 -11.09 0.66 -14.71
N GLU A 40 -12.14 0.98 -15.46
CA GLU A 40 -12.88 2.23 -15.31
C GLU A 40 -14.00 2.05 -14.26
N ALA A 41 -14.12 3.01 -13.34
CA ALA A 41 -15.18 3.02 -12.33
C ALA A 41 -16.55 3.36 -12.95
N ASP A 42 -16.57 4.14 -14.03
CA ASP A 42 -17.78 4.62 -14.70
C ASP A 42 -17.51 5.03 -16.16
N LEU A 43 -18.56 5.45 -16.86
CA LEU A 43 -18.52 5.90 -18.27
C LEU A 43 -17.69 7.18 -18.50
N GLY A 44 -17.22 7.84 -17.44
CA GLY A 44 -16.33 9.00 -17.50
C GLY A 44 -14.84 8.64 -17.52
N GLY A 45 -14.48 7.36 -17.44
CA GLY A 45 -13.08 6.91 -17.50
C GLY A 45 -12.29 7.13 -16.21
N GLY A 46 -12.98 7.30 -15.07
CA GLY A 46 -12.33 7.38 -13.76
C GLY A 46 -11.68 6.06 -13.37
N ALA A 47 -10.56 6.08 -12.65
CA ALA A 47 -9.90 4.86 -12.15
C ALA A 47 -10.80 4.09 -11.17
N THR A 48 -10.68 2.75 -11.14
CA THR A 48 -11.35 1.91 -10.13
C THR A 48 -11.09 2.43 -8.72
N PHE A 49 -12.11 2.40 -7.86
CA PHE A 49 -11.99 2.82 -6.46
C PHE A 49 -10.79 2.16 -5.77
N TYR A 50 -10.08 2.90 -4.91
CA TYR A 50 -8.97 2.40 -4.07
C TYR A 50 -9.42 1.50 -2.92
N SER A 51 -10.59 0.87 -3.04
CA SER A 51 -11.09 -0.16 -2.15
C SER A 51 -11.23 -1.44 -2.95
N ASN A 52 -10.40 -2.41 -2.62
CA ASN A 52 -10.35 -3.71 -3.27
C ASN A 52 -10.26 -4.82 -2.22
N TRP A 53 -10.53 -6.04 -2.66
CA TRP A 53 -10.36 -7.21 -1.82
C TRP A 53 -8.90 -7.65 -1.86
N VAL A 54 -8.30 -7.84 -0.70
CA VAL A 54 -6.90 -8.22 -0.55
C VAL A 54 -6.78 -9.31 0.52
N GLU A 55 -5.79 -10.17 0.35
CA GLU A 55 -5.31 -11.08 1.39
C GLU A 55 -3.99 -10.52 1.93
N VAL A 56 -3.78 -10.63 3.25
CA VAL A 56 -2.55 -10.14 3.90
C VAL A 56 -1.84 -11.30 4.57
N GLU A 57 -0.59 -11.52 4.19
CA GLU A 57 0.29 -12.50 4.79
C GLU A 57 1.58 -11.86 5.31
N LYS A 58 2.25 -12.54 6.25
CA LYS A 58 3.60 -12.15 6.64
C LYS A 58 4.54 -12.45 5.49
N ASP A 59 5.29 -11.46 5.05
CA ASP A 59 6.36 -11.68 4.09
C ASP A 59 7.38 -12.68 4.69
N VAL A 60 7.66 -13.73 3.93
CA VAL A 60 8.62 -14.78 4.30
C VAL A 60 10.06 -14.40 3.93
N VAL A 61 10.22 -13.33 3.14
CA VAL A 61 11.52 -12.76 2.80
C VAL A 61 11.82 -11.61 3.77
N PRO A 62 12.93 -11.64 4.52
CA PRO A 62 13.30 -10.48 5.33
C PRO A 62 13.65 -9.31 4.40
N VAL A 63 12.80 -8.29 4.39
CA VAL A 63 13.07 -7.03 3.70
C VAL A 63 14.32 -6.41 4.30
N ARG A 64 15.36 -6.19 3.47
CA ARG A 64 16.58 -5.49 3.89
C ARG A 64 16.17 -4.13 4.47
N SER A 65 16.47 -3.89 5.75
CA SER A 65 16.13 -2.66 6.43
C SER A 65 16.71 -1.45 5.69
N TYR A 66 15.83 -0.64 5.09
CA TYR A 66 16.23 0.61 4.48
C TYR A 66 16.50 1.61 5.60
N ARG A 67 17.74 2.10 5.70
CA ARG A 67 18.14 3.07 6.74
C ARG A 67 17.30 4.33 6.62
N ARG A 68 16.70 4.74 7.74
CA ARG A 68 16.07 6.05 7.95
C ARG A 68 17.13 7.14 7.71
N THR A 69 17.19 7.72 6.53
CA THR A 69 17.80 9.04 6.37
C THR A 69 16.76 10.05 6.89
N GLY A 70 16.99 10.57 8.10
CA GLY A 70 16.20 11.69 8.66
C GLY A 70 16.17 12.87 7.67
N THR A 71 15.14 13.71 7.72
CA THR A 71 15.05 14.79 8.73
C THR A 71 13.59 15.08 9.08
N THR A 72 13.26 15.05 10.37
CA THR A 72 12.10 15.75 10.92
C THR A 72 12.50 17.20 11.15
N SER A 73 11.75 18.15 10.60
CA SER A 73 11.68 19.52 11.11
C SER A 73 10.46 19.66 12.02
#